data_AF-A0A3N2NQX4-F1
#
_entry.id   AF-A0A3N2NQX4-F1
#
_cell.length_a   1.000
_cell.length_b   1.000
_cell.length_c   1.000
_cell.angle_alpha   90.00
_cell.angle_beta   90.00
_cell.angle_gamma   90.00
#
_symmetry.space_group_name_H-M   'P 1'
#
loop_
_entity.id
_entity.type
_entity.pdbx_description
1 polymer ?
#
loop_
_entity_poly.entity_id
_entity_poly.type
_entity_poly.pdbx_seq_one_letter_code
_entity_poly.pdbx_strand_id
1 'polypeptide(L)' 'MKRWQKISGCVIFGLGAVIELLLVCNAYLDLKYIVEPFDIQDIIERMYLSIDSLSCAMWINYLVALGLFVYLWKKGGEQ' A
#
# COMPACT_ATOMS: atom_id res chain seq x y z
N MET A 1 22.06 -11.92 -2.77
CA MET A 1 21.82 -10.92 -1.69
C MET A 1 22.35 -11.45 -0.37
N LYS A 2 23.04 -10.61 0.41
CA LYS A 2 23.54 -11.00 1.75
C LYS A 2 22.36 -11.31 2.69
N ARG A 3 22.55 -12.21 3.67
CA ARG A 3 21.51 -12.60 4.64
C ARG A 3 20.87 -11.39 5.36
N TRP A 4 21.65 -10.34 5.64
CA TRP A 4 21.14 -9.12 6.27
C TRP A 4 20.19 -8.31 5.38
N GLN A 5 20.47 -8.19 4.08
CA GLN A 5 19.61 -7.48 3.12
C GLN A 5 18.26 -8.19 2.92
N LYS A 6 18.29 -9.52 3.02
CA LYS A 6 17.12 -10.39 2.95
C LYS A 6 16.18 -10.13 4.13
N ILE A 7 16.72 -10.10 5.36
CA ILE A 7 15.95 -9.84 6.57
C ILE A 7 15.40 -8.40 6.55
N SER A 8 16.25 -7.41 6.25
CA SER A 8 15.82 -6.01 6.22
C SER A 8 14.73 -5.77 5.18
N GLY A 9 14.84 -6.38 3.99
CA GLY A 9 13.81 -6.28 2.96
C GLY A 9 12.47 -6.86 3.40
N CYS A 10 12.45 -8.06 4.01
CA CYS A 10 11.21 -8.62 4.57
C CYS A 10 10.56 -7.69 5.62
N VAL A 11 11.35 -7.09 6.51
CA VAL A 11 10.85 -6.17 7.52
C VAL A 11 10.26 -4.91 6.88
N ILE A 12 10.93 -4.33 5.89
CA ILE A 12 10.47 -3.11 5.19
C ILE A 12 9.19 -3.40 4.41
N PHE A 13 9.11 -4.50 3.67
CA PHE A 13 7.88 -4.88 2.97
C PHE A 13 6.74 -5.13 3.97
N GLY A 14 6.98 -5.90 5.03
CA GLY A 14 5.97 -6.15 6.07
C GLY A 14 5.44 -4.86 6.71
N LEU A 15 6.32 -3.96 7.11
CA LEU A 15 5.93 -2.64 7.64
C LEU A 15 5.20 -1.79 6.60
N GLY A 16 5.66 -1.80 5.35
CA GLY A 16 5.03 -1.06 4.26
C GLY A 16 3.58 -1.48 4.04
N ALA A 17 3.29 -2.78 4.02
CA ALA A 17 1.91 -3.28 3.89
C ALA A 17 1.01 -2.87 5.05
N VAL A 18 1.53 -2.87 6.29
CA VAL A 18 0.76 -2.46 7.47
C VAL A 18 0.47 -0.95 7.43
N ILE A 19 1.47 -0.13 7.10
CA ILE A 19 1.30 1.32 6.96
C ILE A 19 0.27 1.65 5.88
N GLU A 20 0.35 0.96 4.74
CA GLU A 20 -0.60 1.16 3.64
C GLU A 20 -2.03 0.85 4.06
N LEU A 21 -2.22 -0.29 4.74
CA LEU A 21 -3.54 -0.67 5.25
C LEU A 21 -4.08 0.35 6.26
N LEU A 22 -3.22 0.85 7.15
CA LEU A 22 -3.60 1.90 8.10
C LEU A 22 -3.96 3.22 7.41
N LEU A 23 -3.24 3.63 6.37
CA LEU A 23 -3.53 4.83 5.60
C LEU A 23 -4.88 4.75 4.89
N VAL A 24 -5.17 3.63 4.25
CA VAL A 24 -6.45 3.39 3.57
C VAL A 24 -7.60 3.39 4.58
N CYS A 25 -7.46 2.68 5.70
CA CYS A 25 -8.46 2.69 6.78
C CYS A 25 -8.68 4.12 7.30
N ASN A 26 -7.61 4.87 7.56
CA ASN A 26 -7.72 6.24 8.05
C ASN A 26 -8.39 7.16 7.03
N ALA A 27 -8.12 7.01 5.73
CA ALA A 27 -8.76 7.77 4.67
C ALA A 27 -10.27 7.52 4.59
N TYR A 28 -10.72 6.26 4.75
CA TYR A 28 -12.16 5.97 4.80
C TYR A 28 -12.82 6.49 6.09
N LEU A 29 -12.13 6.46 7.23
CA LEU A 29 -12.64 7.05 8.47
C LEU A 29 -12.76 8.57 8.31
N ASP A 30 -11.76 9.23 7.74
CA ASP A 30 -11.78 10.66 7.46
C ASP A 30 -12.95 11.03 6.55
N LEU A 31 -13.13 10.27 5.46
CA LEU A 31 -14.26 10.45 4.56
C LEU A 31 -15.60 10.31 5.28
N LYS A 32 -15.74 9.30 6.13
CA LYS A 32 -16.98 9.01 6.87
C LYS A 32 -17.32 10.03 7.95
N TYR A 33 -16.32 10.49 8.69
CA TYR A 33 -16.56 11.35 9.86
C TYR A 33 -16.39 12.84 9.56
N ILE A 34 -15.64 13.20 8.52
CA ILE A 34 -15.40 14.60 8.16
C ILE A 34 -16.21 15.00 6.93
N VAL A 35 -16.28 14.17 5.89
CA VAL A 35 -16.84 14.59 4.59
C VAL A 35 -18.31 14.22 4.43
N GLU A 36 -18.72 12.99 4.77
CA GLU A 36 -20.12 12.56 4.68
C GLU A 36 -21.11 13.49 5.43
N PRO A 37 -20.78 14.12 6.58
CA PRO A 37 -21.70 15.06 7.26
C PRO A 37 -22.10 16.29 6.44
N PHE A 38 -21.35 16.63 5.38
CA PHE A 38 -21.68 17.75 4.50
C PHE A 38 -22.74 17.40 3.44
N ASP A 39 -23.05 16.10 3.27
CA ASP A 39 -24.09 15.56 2.37
C ASP A 39 -23.98 16.02 0.90
N ILE A 40 -22.76 16.28 0.42
CA ILE A 40 -22.50 16.64 -0.97
C ILE A 40 -22.11 15.39 -1.75
N GLN A 41 -23.11 14.69 -2.30
CA GLN A 41 -22.94 13.37 -2.93
C GLN A 41 -21.85 13.33 -4.01
N ASP A 42 -21.78 14.31 -4.92
CA ASP A 42 -20.75 14.39 -5.96
C ASP A 42 -19.32 14.41 -5.38
N ILE A 43 -19.11 15.07 -4.24
CA ILE A 43 -17.81 15.19 -3.59
C ILE A 43 -17.46 13.87 -2.88
N ILE A 44 -18.43 13.29 -2.17
CA ILE A 44 -18.29 12.02 -1.46
C ILE A 44 -17.90 10.91 -2.45
N GLU A 45 -18.65 10.78 -3.55
CA GLU A 45 -18.41 9.73 -4.55
C GLU A 45 -17.06 9.90 -5.25
N ARG A 46 -16.68 11.14 -5.58
CA ARG A 46 -15.37 11.44 -6.17
C ARG A 46 -14.23 11.12 -5.21
N MET A 47 -14.40 11.37 -3.91
CA MET A 47 -13.38 11.03 -2.91
C MET A 47 -13.26 9.52 -2.69
N TYR A 48 -14.37 8.77 -2.65
CA TYR A 48 -14.34 7.31 -2.64
C TYR A 48 -13.56 6.76 -3.84
N LEU A 49 -13.90 7.21 -5.06
CA LEU A 49 -13.18 6.83 -6.29
C LEU A 49 -11.69 7.18 -6.24
N SER A 50 -11.35 8.34 -5.66
CA SER A 50 -9.97 8.79 -5.54
C SER A 50 -9.19 7.89 -4.57
N ILE A 51 -9.74 7.61 -3.39
CA ILE A 51 -9.14 6.72 -2.39
C ILE A 51 -8.97 5.31 -2.96
N ASP A 52 -9.99 4.77 -3.63
CA ASP A 52 -9.94 3.45 -4.26
C ASP A 52 -8.86 3.37 -5.33
N SER A 53 -8.80 4.36 -6.22
CA SER A 53 -7.79 4.38 -7.30
C SER A 53 -6.37 4.49 -6.75
N LEU A 54 -6.17 5.31 -5.72
CA LEU A 54 -4.86 5.58 -5.14
C LEU A 54 -4.38 4.37 -4.32
N SER A 55 -5.29 3.75 -3.57
CA SER A 55 -5.04 2.48 -2.89
C SER A 55 -4.70 1.37 -3.88
N CYS A 56 -5.47 1.20 -4.96
CA CYS A 56 -5.16 0.21 -6.00
C CYS A 56 -3.78 0.44 -6.61
N ALA A 57 -3.46 1.68 -6.98
CA ALA A 57 -2.16 2.02 -7.56
C ALA A 57 -1.00 1.72 -6.59
N MET A 58 -1.17 2.02 -5.29
CA MET A 58 -0.17 1.72 -4.26
C MET A 58 -0.01 0.22 -4.05
N TRP A 59 -1.09 -0.56 -3.97
CA TRP A 59 -1.02 -2.02 -3.85
C TRP A 59 -0.36 -2.67 -5.07
N ILE A 60 -0.65 -2.21 -6.28
CA ILE A 60 0.01 -2.70 -7.50
C ILE A 60 1.50 -2.40 -7.45
N ASN A 61 1.89 -1.17 -7.11
CA ASN A 61 3.31 -0.80 -6.97
C ASN A 61 4.02 -1.62 -5.90
N TYR A 62 3.36 -1.84 -4.76
CA TYR A 62 3.87 -2.67 -3.67
C TYR A 62 4.10 -4.12 -4.14
N LEU A 63 3.13 -4.72 -4.85
CA LEU A 63 3.25 -6.08 -5.38
C LEU A 63 4.35 -6.20 -6.44
N VAL A 64 4.50 -5.20 -7.32
CA VAL A 64 5.60 -5.16 -8.30
C VAL A 64 6.96 -5.09 -7.60
N ALA A 65 7.10 -4.21 -6.60
CA ALA A 65 8.32 -4.09 -5.82
C ALA A 65 8.64 -5.38 -5.05
N LEU A 66 7.62 -6.02 -4.46
CA LEU A 66 7.75 -7.31 -3.77
C LEU A 66 8.17 -8.42 -4.74
N GLY A 67 7.56 -8.48 -5.93
CA GLY A 67 7.90 -9.44 -6.98
C GLY A 67 9.35 -9.29 -7.45
N LEU A 68 9.80 -8.05 -7.68
CA LEU A 68 11.20 -7.75 -8.01
C LEU A 68 12.15 -8.15 -6.88
N PHE A 69 11.78 -7.88 -5.63
CA PHE A 69 12.56 -8.29 -4.47
C PHE A 69 12.72 -9.81 -4.37
N VAL A 70 11.62 -10.56 -4.55
CA VAL A 70 11.63 -12.03 -4.56
C VAL A 70 12.45 -12.59 -5.73
N TYR A 71 12.34 -11.97 -6.91
CA TYR A 71 13.12 -12.36 -8.08
C TYR A 71 14.63 -12.19 -7.85
N LEU A 72 15.05 -11.01 -7.36
CA LEU A 72 16.44 -10.74 -7.01
C LEU A 72 16.94 -11.61 -5.85
N TRP A 73 16.05 -12.00 -4.94
CA TRP A 73 16.36 -12.91 -3.84
C TRP A 73 16.72 -14.31 -4.35
N LYS A 74 15.94 -14.84 -5.30
CA LYS A 74 16.18 -16.15 -5.95
C LYS A 74 17.50 -16.14 -6.73
N LYS A 75 17.68 -15.16 -7.62
CA LYS A 75 18.90 -15.05 -8.45
C LYS A 75 20.18 -14.88 -7.62
N GLY A 76 20.09 -14.12 -6.52
CA GLY A 76 21.22 -13.90 -5.62
C GLY A 76 21.51 -15.04 -4.63
N GLY A 77 20.92 -16.22 -4.82
CA GLY A 77 21.22 -17.46 -4.10
C GLY A 77 21.75 -18.60 -4.99
N GLU A 78 21.89 -18.36 -6.30
CA GLU A 78 22.52 -19.29 -7.27
C GLU A 78 24.05 -19.07 -7.38
N GLN A 79 24.68 -18.52 -6.33
CA GLN A 79 26.12 -18.36 -6.17
C GLN A 79 26.52 -18.83 -4.78
#